data_AF-A0A172ULZ2-F1
#
_entry.id   AF-A0A172ULZ2-F1
#
_cell.length_a   1.000
_cell.length_b   1.000
_cell.length_c   1.000
_cell.angle_alpha   90.00
_cell.angle_beta   90.00
_cell.angle_gamma   90.00
#
_symmetry.space_group_name_H-M   'P 1'
#
loop_
_entity.id
_entity.type
_entity.pdbx_description
1 polymer ?
#
loop_
_entity_poly.entity_id
_entity_poly.type
_entity_poly.pdbx_seq_one_letter_code
_entity_poly.pdbx_strand_id
1 'polypeptide(L)'
;MFAGMTAMAAMAFGLAPVAASEPSGKLIETTCSYAQVDAALQAEAPQMADRLHNRPEAQSKVQELLALPVPERRQRVQGFLDRNPDVRAAVQRRKSTPEGQETVAKLNRVAETCHNY
;
A
#
# COMPACT_ATOMS: atom_id res chain seq x y z
N MET A 1 -32.22 9.10 -26.93
CA MET A 1 -31.92 7.89 -26.11
C MET A 1 -30.61 7.32 -26.61
N PHE A 2 -29.47 7.71 -26.03
CA PHE A 2 -28.19 7.03 -26.26
C PHE A 2 -27.87 6.26 -24.98
N ALA A 3 -28.21 4.97 -25.02
CA ALA A 3 -28.03 4.04 -23.93
C ALA A 3 -26.60 3.52 -23.92
N GLY A 4 -26.04 3.39 -22.71
CA GLY A 4 -25.06 2.37 -22.41
C GLY A 4 -23.59 2.77 -22.58
N MET A 5 -23.13 3.76 -21.83
CA MET A 5 -21.73 3.83 -21.43
C MET A 5 -21.46 2.67 -20.45
N THR A 6 -21.12 1.49 -20.96
CA THR A 6 -20.64 0.38 -20.14
C THR A 6 -19.26 0.72 -19.63
N ALA A 7 -19.24 1.38 -18.48
CA ALA A 7 -18.06 1.59 -17.67
C ALA A 7 -17.38 0.23 -17.42
N MET A 8 -16.21 0.03 -18.03
CA MET A 8 -15.23 -0.95 -17.58
C MET A 8 -14.68 -0.50 -16.21
N ALA A 9 -15.51 -0.59 -15.19
CA ALA A 9 -15.20 -0.19 -13.82
C ALA A 9 -15.12 -1.44 -12.94
N ALA A 10 -14.27 -2.40 -13.27
CA ALA A 10 -14.10 -3.58 -12.41
C ALA A 10 -12.80 -4.34 -12.67
N MET A 11 -11.61 -3.71 -12.59
CA MET A 11 -10.34 -4.42 -12.27
C MET A 11 -9.24 -3.52 -11.65
N ALA A 12 -9.57 -2.31 -11.19
CA ALA A 12 -8.61 -1.45 -10.47
C ALA A 12 -8.47 -1.79 -8.97
N PHE A 13 -9.04 -2.90 -8.50
CA PHE A 13 -8.92 -3.36 -7.10
C PHE A 13 -7.67 -4.19 -6.80
N GLY A 14 -6.75 -4.33 -7.76
CA GLY A 14 -5.60 -5.22 -7.60
C GLY A 14 -4.28 -4.59 -7.17
N LEU A 15 -4.08 -3.28 -7.29
CA LEU A 15 -2.71 -2.74 -7.32
C LEU A 15 -2.52 -1.37 -6.66
N ALA A 16 -3.53 -0.83 -5.97
CA ALA A 16 -3.21 0.22 -5.02
C ALA A 16 -2.29 -0.43 -3.98
N PRO A 17 -1.03 0.04 -3.80
CA PRO A 17 -0.24 -0.43 -2.69
C PRO A 17 -1.11 -0.19 -1.46
N VAL A 18 -1.40 -1.26 -0.75
CA VAL A 18 -2.14 -1.21 0.51
C VAL A 18 -1.50 -0.22 1.51
N ALA A 19 -0.29 0.26 1.23
CA ALA A 19 0.46 1.29 1.94
C ALA A 19 0.48 2.70 1.29
N ALA A 20 -0.49 3.12 0.48
CA ALA A 20 -0.63 4.55 0.09
C ALA A 20 -1.31 5.39 1.19
N SER A 21 -0.93 5.18 2.45
CA SER A 21 -1.30 6.01 3.59
C SER A 21 -0.57 7.35 3.50
N GLU A 22 -1.09 8.27 2.70
CA GLU A 22 -0.41 9.49 2.21
C GLU A 22 0.68 9.17 1.18
N PRO A 23 1.17 10.13 0.39
CA PRO A 23 2.31 9.89 -0.48
C PRO A 23 3.60 9.50 0.28
N SER A 24 3.52 9.37 1.61
CA SER A 24 4.59 9.28 2.61
C SER A 24 4.15 8.47 3.85
N GLY A 25 3.41 7.36 3.69
CA GLY A 25 3.03 6.52 4.83
C GLY A 25 4.25 6.00 5.59
N LYS A 26 4.15 5.79 6.91
CA LYS A 26 5.30 5.39 7.76
C LYS A 26 6.07 4.17 7.21
N LEU A 27 5.37 3.25 6.54
CA LEU A 27 5.97 2.08 5.92
C LEU A 27 6.84 2.42 4.69
N ILE A 28 6.54 3.50 3.97
CA ILE A 28 7.38 4.04 2.89
C ILE A 28 8.67 4.65 3.46
N GLU A 29 8.61 5.15 4.69
CA GLU A 29 9.72 5.85 5.36
C GLU A 29 10.56 4.95 6.26
N THR A 30 10.13 3.72 6.50
CA THR A 30 10.82 2.78 7.38
C THR A 30 12.22 2.44 6.89
N THR A 31 13.13 2.17 7.82
CA THR A 31 14.47 1.62 7.53
C THR A 31 14.51 0.10 7.59
N CYS A 32 13.38 -0.55 7.92
CA CYS A 32 13.29 -2.01 7.98
C CYS A 32 13.42 -2.66 6.60
N SER A 33 14.04 -3.83 6.57
CA SER A 33 14.09 -4.66 5.36
C SER A 33 12.72 -5.29 5.06
N TYR A 34 12.56 -5.84 3.84
CA TYR A 34 11.34 -6.55 3.46
C TYR A 34 11.01 -7.71 4.44
N ALA A 35 12.00 -8.50 4.86
CA ALA A 35 11.77 -9.62 5.77
C ALA A 35 11.23 -9.16 7.13
N GLN A 36 11.76 -8.05 7.64
CA GLN A 36 11.32 -7.45 8.91
C GLN A 36 9.91 -6.86 8.80
N VAL A 37 9.62 -6.18 7.68
CA VAL A 37 8.29 -5.66 7.39
C VAL A 37 7.28 -6.80 7.24
N ASP A 38 7.63 -7.88 6.56
CA ASP A 38 6.74 -9.03 6.37
C ASP A 38 6.47 -9.76 7.69
N ALA A 39 7.50 -9.99 8.51
CA ALA A 39 7.33 -10.60 9.83
C ALA A 39 6.45 -9.75 10.76
N ALA A 40 6.67 -8.42 10.78
CA ALA A 40 5.80 -7.50 11.52
C ALA A 40 4.37 -7.45 10.94
N LEU A 41 4.22 -7.53 9.61
CA LEU A 41 2.91 -7.58 8.97
C LEU A 41 2.14 -8.85 9.35
N GLN A 42 2.82 -10.01 9.43
CA GLN A 42 2.21 -11.27 9.89
C GLN A 42 1.74 -11.17 11.35
N ALA A 43 2.49 -10.48 12.22
CA ALA A 43 2.15 -10.33 13.62
C ALA A 43 1.02 -9.31 13.87
N GLU A 44 1.13 -8.12 13.28
CA GLU A 44 0.24 -6.99 13.55
C GLU A 44 -1.02 -6.99 12.66
N ALA A 45 -0.94 -7.62 11.49
CA ALA A 45 -2.03 -7.65 10.51
C ALA A 45 -2.02 -8.92 9.63
N PRO A 46 -2.28 -10.10 10.22
CA PRO A 46 -2.15 -11.40 9.53
C PRO A 46 -2.98 -11.48 8.24
N GLN A 47 -4.21 -10.97 8.24
CA GLN A 47 -5.05 -10.95 7.03
C GLN A 47 -4.45 -10.11 5.89
N MET A 48 -3.61 -9.12 6.18
CA MET A 48 -2.91 -8.34 5.16
C MET A 48 -1.68 -9.07 4.66
N ALA A 49 -0.95 -9.76 5.55
CA ALA A 49 0.14 -10.64 5.18
C ALA A 49 -0.35 -11.74 4.23
N ASP A 50 -1.45 -12.43 4.56
CA ASP A 50 -2.04 -13.46 3.69
C ASP A 50 -2.39 -12.91 2.29
N ARG A 51 -2.99 -11.72 2.24
CA ARG A 51 -3.30 -11.07 0.95
C ARG A 51 -2.05 -10.73 0.14
N LEU A 52 -0.97 -10.33 0.81
CA LEU A 52 0.31 -10.05 0.17
C LEU A 52 0.98 -11.35 -0.31
N HIS A 53 0.98 -12.40 0.51
CA HIS A 53 1.57 -13.70 0.22
C HIS A 53 0.89 -14.43 -0.94
N ASN A 54 -0.43 -14.24 -1.09
CA ASN A 54 -1.18 -14.75 -2.23
C ASN A 54 -0.96 -13.94 -3.53
N ARG A 55 -0.04 -12.96 -3.54
CA ARG A 55 0.22 -12.07 -4.67
C ARG A 55 1.74 -11.89 -4.92
N PRO A 56 2.42 -12.86 -5.58
CA PRO A 56 3.87 -12.83 -5.78
C PRO A 56 4.40 -11.55 -6.46
N GLU A 57 3.63 -11.01 -7.41
CA GLU A 57 3.94 -9.76 -8.11
C GLU A 57 3.91 -8.55 -7.17
N ALA A 58 3.01 -8.55 -6.18
CA ALA A 58 2.93 -7.50 -5.18
C ALA A 58 4.11 -7.59 -4.20
N GLN A 59 4.49 -8.81 -3.78
CA GLN A 59 5.68 -9.03 -2.95
C GLN A 59 6.94 -8.48 -3.62
N SER A 60 7.14 -8.82 -4.89
CA SER A 60 8.30 -8.34 -5.67
C SER A 60 8.34 -6.82 -5.72
N LYS A 61 7.21 -6.15 -5.97
CA LYS A 61 7.12 -4.68 -5.98
C LYS A 61 7.42 -4.05 -4.62
N VAL A 62 6.96 -4.67 -3.52
CA VAL A 62 7.24 -4.16 -2.16
C VAL A 62 8.71 -4.33 -1.85
N GLN A 63 9.31 -5.48 -2.20
CA GLN A 63 10.73 -5.73 -2.02
C GLN A 63 11.59 -4.74 -2.82
N GLU A 64 11.28 -4.54 -4.10
CA GLU A 64 11.93 -3.53 -4.94
C GLU A 64 11.82 -2.13 -4.35
N LEU A 65 10.64 -1.76 -3.86
CA LEU A 65 10.42 -0.45 -3.26
C LEU A 65 11.27 -0.29 -2.00
N LEU A 66 11.24 -1.25 -1.08
CA LEU A 66 12.00 -1.19 0.19
C LEU A 66 13.52 -1.26 -0.02
N ALA A 67 14.00 -1.78 -1.15
CA ALA A 67 15.41 -1.73 -1.52
C ALA A 67 15.90 -0.33 -1.90
N LEU A 68 14.98 0.60 -2.23
CA LEU A 68 15.34 1.98 -2.57
C LEU A 68 15.56 2.83 -1.31
N PRO A 69 16.44 3.86 -1.38
CA PRO A 69 16.52 4.90 -0.36
C PRO A 69 15.15 5.55 -0.11
N VAL A 70 14.88 5.97 1.14
CA VAL A 70 13.60 6.61 1.52
C VAL A 70 13.19 7.77 0.58
N PRO A 71 14.09 8.69 0.18
CA PRO A 71 13.73 9.76 -0.75
C PRO A 71 13.23 9.23 -2.11
N GLU A 72 13.88 8.20 -2.65
CA GLU A 72 13.51 7.57 -3.93
C GLU A 72 12.18 6.81 -3.82
N ARG A 73 11.93 6.16 -2.68
CA ARG A 73 10.63 5.53 -2.41
C ARG A 73 9.50 6.56 -2.45
N ARG A 74 9.65 7.68 -1.76
CA ARG A 74 8.67 8.79 -1.76
C ARG A 74 8.43 9.27 -3.18
N GLN A 75 9.49 9.53 -3.95
CA GLN A 75 9.37 9.96 -5.35
C GLN A 75 8.67 8.93 -6.23
N ARG A 76 8.97 7.64 -6.07
CA ARG A 76 8.35 6.55 -6.84
C ARG A 76 6.86 6.45 -6.54
N VAL A 77 6.48 6.50 -5.26
CA VAL A 77 5.07 6.45 -4.82
C VAL A 77 4.32 7.70 -5.26
N GLN A 78 4.89 8.89 -5.04
CA GLN A 78 4.30 10.17 -5.48
C GLN A 78 4.11 10.21 -6.99
N GLY A 79 5.16 9.91 -7.76
CA GLY A 79 5.09 9.89 -9.21
C GLY A 79 4.10 8.85 -9.75
N PHE A 80 3.93 7.72 -9.06
CA PHE A 80 2.87 6.77 -9.38
C PHE A 80 1.48 7.38 -9.13
N LEU A 81 1.23 7.98 -7.97
CA LEU A 81 -0.06 8.58 -7.64
C LEU A 81 -0.41 9.78 -8.54
N ASP A 82 0.59 10.56 -8.96
CA ASP A 82 0.38 11.71 -9.85
C ASP A 82 0.03 11.28 -11.27
N ARG A 83 0.62 10.19 -11.75
CA ARG A 83 0.27 9.58 -13.05
C ARG A 83 -1.03 8.78 -13.02
N ASN A 84 -1.54 8.44 -11.84
CA ASN A 84 -2.74 7.63 -11.63
C ASN A 84 -3.73 8.35 -10.70
N PRO A 85 -4.39 9.43 -11.18
CA PRO A 85 -5.25 10.29 -10.35
C PRO A 85 -6.50 9.58 -9.83
N ASP A 86 -6.99 8.57 -10.55
CA ASP A 86 -8.09 7.69 -10.15
C ASP A 86 -7.70 6.83 -8.93
N VAL A 87 -6.48 6.27 -8.94
CA VAL A 87 -5.91 5.52 -7.81
C VAL A 87 -5.74 6.44 -6.61
N ARG A 88 -5.21 7.65 -6.82
CA ARG A 88 -5.08 8.66 -5.76
C ARG A 88 -6.44 8.97 -5.14
N ALA A 89 -7.48 9.19 -5.95
CA ALA A 89 -8.83 9.44 -5.45
C ALA A 89 -9.41 8.23 -4.70
N ALA A 90 -9.20 7.00 -5.19
CA ALA A 90 -9.64 5.78 -4.51
C ALA A 90 -8.99 5.61 -3.14
N VAL A 91 -7.68 5.86 -3.05
CA VAL A 91 -6.92 5.85 -1.80
C VAL A 91 -7.48 6.86 -0.81
N GLN A 92 -7.72 8.11 -1.24
CA GLN A 92 -8.28 9.14 -0.35
C GLN A 92 -9.68 8.78 0.14
N ARG A 93 -10.56 8.28 -0.75
CA ARG A 93 -11.89 7.80 -0.36
C ARG A 93 -11.81 6.67 0.65
N ARG A 94 -10.87 5.73 0.49
CA ARG A 94 -10.73 4.61 1.43
C ARG A 94 -10.28 5.10 2.81
N LYS A 95 -9.30 6.01 2.87
CA LYS A 95 -8.83 6.58 4.14
C LYS A 95 -9.92 7.33 4.93
N SER A 96 -10.90 7.91 4.24
CA SER A 96 -12.01 8.58 4.90
C SER A 96 -13.03 7.62 5.53
N THR A 97 -12.91 6.29 5.32
CA THR A 97 -13.79 5.31 5.99
C THR A 97 -13.15 4.76 7.27
N PRO A 98 -13.96 4.29 8.25
CA PRO A 98 -13.44 3.67 9.47
C PRO A 98 -12.49 2.49 9.20
N GLU A 99 -12.82 1.64 8.23
CA GLU A 99 -11.99 0.49 7.87
C GLU A 99 -10.66 0.93 7.24
N GLY A 100 -10.67 2.04 6.50
CA GLY A 100 -9.44 2.64 5.98
C GLY A 100 -8.55 3.17 7.10
N GLN A 101 -9.12 3.88 8.07
CA GLN A 101 -8.39 4.38 9.24
C GLN A 101 -7.76 3.24 10.05
N GLU A 102 -8.51 2.16 10.27
CA GLU A 102 -7.99 0.95 10.94
C GLU A 102 -6.83 0.33 10.14
N THR A 103 -6.96 0.25 8.81
CA THR A 103 -5.89 -0.26 7.93
C THR A 103 -4.63 0.60 8.06
N VAL A 104 -4.77 1.92 8.05
CA VAL A 104 -3.64 2.84 8.25
C VAL A 104 -3.01 2.66 9.63
N ALA A 105 -3.82 2.51 10.68
CA ALA A 105 -3.31 2.28 12.04
C ALA A 105 -2.48 0.98 12.13
N LYS A 106 -2.96 -0.12 11.54
CA LYS A 106 -2.22 -1.39 11.48
C LYS A 106 -0.89 -1.25 10.72
N LEU A 107 -0.89 -0.58 9.57
CA LEU A 107 0.34 -0.37 8.80
C LEU A 107 1.33 0.56 9.50
N ASN A 108 0.84 1.56 10.23
CA ASN A 108 1.69 2.39 11.08
C ASN A 108 2.32 1.55 12.20
N ARG A 109 1.54 0.65 12.82
CA ARG A 109 2.05 -0.28 13.82
C ARG A 109 3.16 -1.16 13.28
N VAL A 110 2.96 -1.76 12.09
CA VAL A 110 4.01 -2.53 11.39
C VAL A 110 5.28 -1.70 11.18
N ALA A 111 5.14 -0.46 10.68
CA ALA A 111 6.30 0.41 10.46
C ALA A 111 7.03 0.79 11.76
N GLU A 112 6.29 0.90 12.86
CA GLU A 112 6.84 1.19 14.18
C GLU A 112 7.51 -0.05 14.80
N THR A 113 6.96 -1.25 14.62
CA THR A 113 7.43 -2.46 15.31
C THR A 113 8.37 -3.34 14.48
N CYS A 114 8.53 -3.07 13.18
CA CYS A 114 9.33 -3.92 12.29
C CYS A 114 10.79 -4.12 12.70
N HIS A 115 11.39 -3.20 13.46
CA HIS A 115 12.75 -3.36 13.96
C HIS A 115 12.90 -4.43 15.06
N ASN A 116 11.78 -4.92 15.61
CA ASN A 116 11.74 -6.00 16.60
C ASN A 116 11.73 -7.39 15.97
N TYR A 117 11.72 -7.45 14.63
CA TYR A 117 11.76 -8.67 13.82
C TYR A 117 13.01 -8.64 12.95
#